data_AF-A0A645HCJ6-F1
#
_entry.id   AF-A0A645HCJ6-F1
#
_cell.length_a   1.000
_cell.length_b   1.000
_cell.length_c   1.000
_cell.angle_alpha   90.00
_cell.angle_beta   90.00
_cell.angle_gamma   90.00
#
_symmetry.space_group_name_H-M   'P 1'
#
loop_
_entity.id
_entity.type
_entity.pdbx_description
1 polymer ?
#
loop_
_entity_poly.entity_id
_entity_poly.type
_entity_poly.pdbx_seq_one_letter_code
_entity_poly.pdbx_strand_id
1 'polypeptide(L)' 'MTCDPAYGYVQIPCIERNAMGAQRALDAANYSLLTDGEHQVTFDQIVKIMDETGRDMMDKYRETSKGGIAKLFFTC' A
#
# COMPACT_ATOMS: atom_id res chain seq x y z
N MET A 1 3.83 -1.07 0.42
CA MET A 1 2.85 -0.95 1.54
C MET A 1 2.77 -2.31 2.22
N THR A 2 2.90 -2.38 3.54
CA THR A 2 2.85 -3.64 4.30
C THR A 2 1.40 -3.98 4.69
N CYS A 3 1.10 -5.27 4.93
CA CYS A 3 -0.24 -5.72 5.36
C CYS A 3 -0.16 -6.29 6.78
N ASP A 4 -0.31 -5.43 7.79
CA ASP A 4 -0.15 -5.80 9.19
C ASP A 4 -1.13 -5.00 10.05
N PRO A 5 -2.42 -5.38 10.04
CA PRO A 5 -3.47 -4.58 10.66
C PRO A 5 -3.57 -4.77 12.18
N ALA A 6 -4.17 -3.79 12.85
CA ALA A 6 -4.46 -3.87 14.28
C ALA A 6 -5.32 -5.10 14.60
N TYR A 7 -4.89 -5.88 15.60
CA TYR A 7 -5.53 -7.14 16.03
C TYR A 7 -5.73 -8.19 14.92
N GLY A 8 -5.13 -8.02 13.73
CA GLY A 8 -5.39 -8.89 12.58
C GLY A 8 -6.73 -8.65 11.87
N TYR A 9 -7.48 -7.59 12.20
CA TYR A 9 -8.79 -7.32 11.61
C TYR A 9 -8.72 -6.39 10.39
N VAL A 10 -9.68 -6.54 9.47
CA VAL A 10 -9.84 -5.66 8.30
C VAL A 10 -10.56 -4.36 8.69
N GLN A 11 -9.97 -3.63 9.64
CA GLN A 11 -10.50 -2.38 10.18
C GLN A 11 -9.43 -1.30 10.12
N ILE A 12 -8.43 -1.38 10.99
CA ILE A 12 -7.33 -0.41 11.08
C ILE A 12 -6.04 -1.08 10.57
N PRO A 13 -5.34 -0.56 9.54
CA PRO A 13 -5.61 0.68 8.81
C PRO A 13 -6.40 0.50 7.50
N CYS A 14 -7.13 -0.60 7.35
CA CYS A 14 -7.74 -1.01 6.08
C CYS A 14 -8.79 -0.02 5.58
N ILE A 15 -9.62 0.53 6.47
CA ILE A 15 -10.71 1.45 6.13
C ILE A 15 -10.14 2.78 5.64
N GLU A 16 -9.22 3.39 6.38
CA GLU A 16 -8.60 4.65 5.98
C GLU A 16 -7.73 4.48 4.72
N ARG A 17 -7.11 3.32 4.52
CA ARG A 17 -6.38 3.02 3.26
C ARG A 17 -7.32 3.00 2.06
N ASN A 18 -8.55 2.50 2.20
CA ASN A 18 -9.53 2.52 1.12
C ASN A 18 -9.95 3.96 0.78
N ALA A 19 -10.26 4.77 1.79
CA ALA A 19 -10.60 6.18 1.61
C ALA A 19 -9.45 6.96 0.93
N MET A 20 -8.23 6.80 1.41
CA MET A 20 -7.03 7.42 0.82
C MET A 20 -6.74 6.89 -0.60
N GLY A 21 -6.98 5.62 -0.85
CA GLY A 21 -6.82 5.00 -2.18
C GLY A 21 -7.80 5.57 -3.20
N ALA A 22 -9.07 5.76 -2.82
CA ALA A 22 -10.08 6.38 -3.67
C ALA A 22 -9.70 7.83 -4.02
N GLN A 23 -9.25 8.62 -3.03
CA GLN A 23 -8.80 9.98 -3.27
C GLN A 23 -7.60 10.02 -4.23
N ARG A 24 -6.58 9.18 -3.99
CA ARG A 24 -5.40 9.13 -4.86
C ARG A 24 -5.71 8.68 -6.29
N ALA A 25 -6.69 7.80 -6.47
CA ALA A 25 -7.13 7.39 -7.80
C ALA A 25 -7.72 8.57 -8.58
N LEU A 26 -8.57 9.38 -7.93
CA LEU A 26 -9.13 10.60 -8.52
C LEU A 26 -8.04 11.63 -8.83
N ASP A 27 -7.13 11.86 -7.88
CA ASP A 27 -6.02 12.81 -8.07
C ASP A 27 -5.09 12.38 -9.22
N ALA A 28 -4.77 11.09 -9.33
CA ALA A 28 -3.95 10.54 -10.41
C ALA A 28 -4.66 10.64 -11.77
N ALA A 29 -5.96 10.38 -11.82
CA ALA A 29 -6.75 10.55 -13.04
C ALA A 29 -6.75 12.02 -13.50
N ASN A 30 -7.03 12.95 -12.58
CA ASN A 30 -6.98 14.38 -12.85
C ASN A 30 -5.58 14.82 -13.30
N TYR A 31 -4.52 14.34 -12.65
CA TYR A 31 -3.15 14.62 -13.06
C TYR A 31 -2.88 14.13 -14.49
N SER A 32 -3.28 12.91 -14.83
CA SER A 32 -3.07 12.38 -16.18
C SER A 32 -3.85 13.14 -17.26
N LEU A 33 -5.05 13.63 -16.95
CA LEU A 33 -5.91 14.35 -17.90
C LEU A 33 -5.50 15.81 -18.09
N LEU A 34 -4.94 16.44 -17.06
CA LEU A 34 -4.61 17.87 -17.03
C LEU A 34 -3.14 18.17 -17.35
N THR A 35 -2.30 17.15 -17.52
CA THR A 35 -0.87 17.30 -17.87
C THR A 35 -0.59 16.91 -19.32
N ASP A 36 0.64 17.14 -19.75
CA ASP A 36 1.18 16.79 -21.08
C ASP A 36 1.55 15.30 -21.22
N GLY A 37 1.50 14.52 -20.13
CA GLY A 37 1.86 13.12 -20.11
C GLY A 37 3.36 12.83 -20.15
N GLU A 38 4.23 13.85 -20.06
CA GLU A 38 5.69 13.62 -20.05
C GLU A 38 6.19 13.12 -18.68
N HIS A 39 5.55 13.56 -17.60
CA HIS A 39 5.88 13.16 -16.23
C HIS A 39 5.30 11.77 -15.88
N GLN A 40 5.77 10.74 -16.57
CA GLN A 40 5.31 9.37 -16.39
C GLN A 40 6.44 8.36 -16.25
N VAL A 41 6.14 7.27 -15.56
CA VAL A 41 6.91 6.03 -15.56
C VAL A 41 6.00 4.96 -16.15
N THR A 42 6.55 4.07 -16.97
CA THR A 42 5.72 3.05 -17.62
C THR A 42 5.12 2.09 -16.60
N PHE A 43 3.92 1.59 -16.89
CA PHE A 43 3.22 0.64 -16.03
C PHE A 43 4.07 -0.61 -15.75
N ASP A 44 4.72 -1.17 -16.77
CA ASP A 44 5.54 -2.38 -16.64
C ASP A 44 6.72 -2.18 -15.69
N GLN A 45 7.36 -1.01 -15.71
CA GLN A 45 8.42 -0.67 -14.75
C GLN A 45 7.88 -0.65 -13.31
N ILE A 46 6.71 -0.04 -13.09
CA ILE A 46 6.09 0.02 -11.77
C ILE A 46 5.69 -1.39 -11.28
N VAL A 47 5.13 -2.23 -12.15
CA VAL A 47 4.74 -3.61 -11.80
C VAL A 47 5.98 -4.44 -11.45
N LYS A 48 7.07 -4.31 -12.22
CA LYS A 48 8.33 -5.01 -11.92
C LYS A 48 8.87 -4.62 -10.54
N ILE A 49 8.92 -3.31 -10.25
CA ILE A 49 9.37 -2.82 -8.93
C ILE A 49 8.42 -3.27 -7.81
N MET A 50 7.12 -3.35 -8.07
CA MET A 50 6.13 -3.85 -7.11
C MET A 50 6.38 -5.33 -6.76
N ASP A 51 6.68 -6.19 -7.73
CA ASP A 51 7.04 -7.61 -7.50
C ASP A 51 8.35 -7.73 -6.71
N GLU A 52 9.40 -7.01 -7.12
CA GLU A 52 10.69 -6.98 -6.42
C GLU A 52 10.51 -6.54 -4.96
N THR A 53 9.78 -5.44 -4.72
CA THR A 53 9.46 -4.96 -3.37
C THR A 53 8.68 -5.98 -2.55
N GLY A 54 7.77 -6.73 -3.18
CA GLY A 54 7.00 -7.78 -2.54
C GLY A 54 7.88 -8.95 -2.09
N ARG A 55 8.83 -9.36 -2.93
CA ARG A 55 9.80 -10.43 -2.61
C ARG A 55 10.78 -10.01 -1.50
N ASP A 56 11.24 -8.77 -1.56
CA ASP A 56 12.18 -8.19 -0.59
C ASP A 56 11.53 -7.85 0.76
N MET A 57 10.19 -7.89 0.84
CA MET A 57 9.48 -7.63 2.08
C MET A 57 9.84 -8.68 3.14
N MET A 58 10.45 -8.22 4.23
CA MET A 58 10.80 -9.06 5.38
C MET A 58 9.57 -9.80 5.91
N ASP A 59 9.73 -11.06 6.31
CA ASP A 59 8.62 -11.91 6.80
C ASP A 59 7.81 -11.27 7.93
N LYS A 60 8.45 -10.49 8.80
CA LYS A 60 7.79 -9.78 9.90
C LYS A 60 6.85 -8.64 9.48
N TYR A 61 6.76 -8.29 8.19
CA TYR A 61 5.90 -7.23 7.69
C TYR A 61 4.91 -7.69 6.61
N ARG A 62 4.88 -9.00 6.33
CA ARG A 62 3.95 -9.61 5.38
C ARG A 62 2.54 -9.73 5.97
N GLU A 63 1.58 -10.04 5.12
CA GLU A 63 0.21 -10.32 5.53
C GLU A 63 0.16 -11.38 6.64
N THR A 64 -0.66 -11.15 7.67
CA THR A 64 -0.79 -11.99 8.88
C THR A 64 0.44 -12.06 9.80
N SER A 65 1.49 -11.29 9.52
CA SER A 65 2.61 -11.14 10.46
C SER A 65 2.17 -10.37 11.74
N LYS A 66 3.08 -10.26 12.70
CA LYS A 66 2.88 -9.53 13.97
C LYS A 66 3.84 -8.35 14.10
N GLY A 67 4.25 -7.77 12.97
CA GLY A 67 5.17 -6.65 12.92
C GLY A 67 4.46 -5.32 13.08
N GLY A 68 5.01 -4.28 12.44
CA GLY A 68 4.33 -3.00 12.17
C GLY A 68 3.35 -2.49 13.24
N ILE A 69 2.10 -2.29 12.82
CA ILE A 69 1.00 -1.79 13.65
C ILE A 69 0.50 -2.91 14.56
N ALA A 70 0.48 -4.16 14.10
CA ALA A 70 0.00 -5.30 14.88
C ALA A 70 0.80 -5.48 16.18
N LYS A 71 2.09 -5.14 16.20
CA LYS A 71 2.96 -5.21 17.39
C LYS A 71 2.39 -4.42 18.58
N LEU A 72 1.65 -3.34 18.34
CA LEU A 72 1.05 -2.53 19.40
C LEU A 72 -0.14 -3.22 20.09
N PHE A 73 -0.67 -4.29 19.51
CA PHE A 73 -1.94 -4.91 19.91
C PHE A 73 -1.84 -6.41 20.24
N PHE A 74 -0.68 -7.03 19.99
CA PHE A 74 -0.44 -8.46 20.24
C PHE A 74 0.36 -8.77 21.53
N THR A 75 0.78 -7.76 22.29
CA THR A 75 1.36 -7.95 23.63
C THR A 75 0.25 -8.03 24.67
N CYS A 76 0.09 -9.20 25.29
CA CYS A 76 -0.62 -9.34 26.57
C CYS A 76 0.18 -8.65 27.68
#